data_AF-A0A1B6EKT0-F1
#
_entry.id   AF-A0A1B6EKT0-F1
#
_cell.length_a   1.000
_cell.length_b   1.000
_cell.length_c   1.000
_cell.angle_alpha   90.00
_cell.angle_beta   90.00
_cell.angle_gamma   90.00
#
_symmetry.space_group_name_H-M   'P 1'
#
loop_
_entity.id
_entity.type
_entity.pdbx_description
1 polymer ?
#
loop_
_entity_poly.entity_id
_entity_poly.type
_entity_poly.pdbx_seq_one_letter_code
_entity_poly.pdbx_strand_id
1 'polypeptide(L)'
;SKILRICRDYLHDEWKSTPISAYQFKHISGGLSNYLYYVALPETGKDDNNTTIEDLESANEPRKVLVRIFGQSHSNDDSIESILTESVIFTLLSERGLGPRLYGIFQGGRIEEFIANGRSLMTEELYDANLSVQIAEKVAA
;
A
#
# COMPACT_ATOMS: atom_id res chain seq x y z
N SER A 1 -2.43 16.72 -6.99
CA SER A 1 -2.02 16.29 -5.63
C SER A 1 -0.55 15.86 -5.64
N LYS A 2 0.25 16.19 -4.61
CA LYS A 2 1.66 15.77 -4.47
C LYS A 2 1.84 14.25 -4.52
N ILE A 3 0.86 13.51 -3.98
CA ILE A 3 0.86 12.04 -3.94
C ILE A 3 0.73 11.41 -5.33
N LEU A 4 -0.08 12.00 -6.20
CA LEU A 4 -0.20 11.52 -7.58
C LEU A 4 1.11 11.71 -8.35
N ARG A 5 1.86 12.78 -8.09
CA ARG A 5 3.19 12.96 -8.68
C ARG A 5 4.17 11.90 -8.19
N ILE A 6 4.16 11.59 -6.89
CA ILE A 6 4.97 10.49 -6.33
C ILE A 6 4.65 9.17 -7.03
N CYS A 7 3.36 8.83 -7.22
CA CYS A 7 3.01 7.61 -7.96
C CYS A 7 3.58 7.61 -9.38
N ARG A 8 3.51 8.73 -10.11
CA ARG A 8 4.07 8.85 -11.47
C ARG A 8 5.59 8.80 -11.54
N ASP A 9 6.27 9.24 -10.49
CA ASP A 9 7.74 9.27 -10.46
C ASP A 9 8.31 7.86 -10.20
N TYR A 10 7.61 7.03 -9.41
CA TYR A 10 8.05 5.70 -8.98
C TYR A 10 7.41 4.54 -9.73
N LEU A 11 6.20 4.72 -10.26
CA LEU A 11 5.52 3.74 -11.10
C LEU A 11 5.70 4.13 -12.57
N HIS A 12 5.63 3.15 -13.46
CA HIS A 12 5.95 3.21 -14.87
C HIS A 12 4.67 3.29 -15.76
N ASP A 13 4.88 3.10 -17.05
CA ASP A 13 3.88 2.98 -18.12
C ASP A 13 2.59 3.81 -17.96
N GLU A 14 1.49 3.16 -17.60
CA GLU A 14 0.15 3.74 -17.58
C GLU A 14 0.02 4.81 -16.49
N TRP A 15 0.81 4.70 -15.41
CA TRP A 15 0.90 5.75 -14.41
C TRP A 15 1.49 7.03 -14.99
N LYS A 16 2.51 6.94 -15.83
CA LYS A 16 3.14 8.14 -16.41
C LYS A 16 2.26 8.82 -17.45
N SER A 17 1.49 8.08 -18.24
CA SER A 17 0.69 8.63 -19.34
C SER A 17 -0.71 9.10 -18.91
N THR A 18 -1.28 8.55 -17.84
CA THR A 18 -2.63 8.86 -17.38
C THR A 18 -2.76 10.31 -16.89
N PRO A 19 -3.78 11.08 -17.34
CA PRO A 19 -4.07 12.41 -16.82
C PRO A 19 -4.36 12.40 -15.31
N ILE A 20 -3.85 13.40 -14.58
CA ILE A 20 -4.00 13.51 -13.11
C ILE A 20 -5.47 13.45 -12.67
N SER A 21 -6.39 13.99 -13.47
CA SER A 21 -7.84 14.00 -13.20
C SER A 21 -8.53 12.65 -13.35
N ALA A 22 -7.91 11.68 -14.03
CA ALA A 22 -8.47 10.36 -14.26
C ALA A 22 -8.16 9.37 -13.12
N TYR A 23 -7.23 9.71 -12.23
CA TYR A 23 -6.89 8.88 -11.09
C TYR A 23 -8.01 8.82 -10.06
N GLN A 24 -8.25 7.63 -9.54
CA GLN A 24 -8.99 7.47 -8.29
C GLN A 24 -8.05 7.78 -7.12
N PHE A 25 -8.45 8.69 -6.24
CA PHE A 25 -7.66 9.11 -5.09
C PHE A 25 -8.55 9.21 -3.85
N LYS A 26 -8.21 8.48 -2.78
CA LYS A 26 -8.98 8.47 -1.53
C LYS A 26 -8.04 8.49 -0.33
N HIS A 27 -8.34 9.33 0.66
CA HIS A 27 -7.68 9.25 1.97
C HIS A 27 -8.29 8.10 2.77
N ILE A 28 -7.44 7.28 3.40
CA ILE A 28 -7.86 6.20 4.29
C ILE A 28 -7.64 6.67 5.73
N SER A 29 -8.72 6.80 6.48
CA SER A 29 -8.70 7.14 7.90
C SER A 29 -8.45 5.91 8.79
N GLY A 30 -8.08 6.13 10.05
CA GLY A 30 -8.02 5.08 11.09
C GLY A 30 -6.67 4.94 11.78
N GLY A 31 -5.57 5.42 11.16
CA GLY A 31 -4.25 5.48 11.80
C GLY A 31 -3.96 6.85 12.40
N LEU A 32 -3.31 6.88 13.58
CA LEU A 32 -2.85 8.13 14.21
C LEU A 32 -1.43 8.53 13.80
N SER A 33 -0.62 7.57 13.37
CA SER A 33 0.83 7.75 13.14
C SER A 33 1.20 7.98 11.67
N ASN A 34 0.30 7.63 10.74
CA ASN A 34 0.57 7.64 9.30
C ASN A 34 -0.60 8.24 8.52
N TYR A 35 -0.31 8.93 7.43
CA TYR A 35 -1.32 9.29 6.43
C TYR A 35 -1.34 8.25 5.32
N LEU A 36 -2.51 7.70 5.04
CA LEU A 36 -2.71 6.64 4.06
C LEU A 36 -3.57 7.15 2.90
N TYR A 37 -3.11 6.88 1.68
CA TYR A 37 -3.83 7.27 0.47
C TYR A 37 -3.95 6.08 -0.48
N TYR A 38 -5.18 5.72 -0.83
CA TYR A 38 -5.47 4.84 -1.94
C TYR A 38 -5.33 5.63 -3.24
N VAL A 39 -4.59 5.08 -4.20
CA VAL A 39 -4.47 5.61 -5.55
C VAL A 39 -4.68 4.48 -6.55
N ALA A 40 -5.53 4.68 -7.55
CA ALA A 40 -5.69 3.73 -8.64
C ALA A 40 -5.81 4.42 -9.98
N LEU A 41 -5.32 3.72 -11.01
CA LEU A 41 -5.58 4.04 -12.40
C LEU A 41 -7.10 3.98 -12.67
N PRO A 42 -7.60 4.70 -13.68
CA PRO A 42 -8.99 4.60 -14.09
C PRO A 42 -9.32 3.14 -14.43
N GLU A 43 -10.57 2.73 -14.15
CA GLU A 43 -11.06 1.45 -14.63
C GLU A 43 -11.07 1.51 -16.16
N THR A 44 -10.24 0.71 -16.81
CA THR A 44 -10.35 0.50 -18.25
C THR A 44 -11.62 -0.31 -18.44
N GLY A 45 -12.68 0.33 -18.95
CA GLY A 45 -13.84 -0.40 -19.43
C GLY A 45 -13.37 -1.52 -20.35
N LYS A 46 -13.90 -2.73 -20.13
CA LYS A 46 -13.63 -3.96 -20.89
C LYS A 46 -13.18 -3.64 -22.32
N ASP A 47 -11.91 -3.89 -22.64
CA ASP A 47 -11.49 -3.92 -24.02
C ASP A 47 -12.22 -5.07 -24.73
N ASP A 48 -12.62 -4.85 -25.98
CA ASP A 48 -13.36 -5.77 -26.85
C ASP A 48 -12.68 -7.14 -27.11
N ASN A 49 -11.56 -7.42 -26.43
CA ASN A 49 -10.73 -8.62 -26.57
C ASN A 49 -10.86 -9.64 -25.42
N ASN A 50 -11.85 -9.50 -24.52
CA ASN A 50 -12.11 -10.48 -23.44
C ASN A 50 -10.93 -10.70 -22.48
N THR A 51 -10.08 -9.68 -22.31
CA THR A 51 -8.99 -9.66 -21.32
C THR A 51 -9.56 -9.31 -19.95
N THR A 52 -9.39 -10.21 -18.98
CA THR A 52 -9.95 -10.03 -17.63
C THR A 52 -9.09 -9.02 -16.86
N ILE A 53 -9.65 -8.33 -15.87
CA ILE A 53 -8.88 -7.43 -14.97
C ILE A 53 -7.66 -8.17 -14.36
N GLU A 54 -7.80 -9.48 -14.12
CA GLU A 54 -6.75 -10.38 -13.61
C GLU A 54 -5.57 -10.54 -14.59
N ASP A 55 -5.82 -10.51 -15.90
CA ASP A 55 -4.78 -10.60 -16.93
C ASP A 55 -3.95 -9.30 -17.01
N LEU A 56 -4.52 -8.16 -16.58
CA LEU A 56 -3.84 -6.87 -16.53
C LEU A 56 -3.04 -6.66 -15.23
N GLU A 57 -3.44 -7.32 -14.13
CA GLU A 57 -2.63 -7.41 -12.89
C GLU A 57 -1.43 -8.37 -13.04
N SER A 58 -1.35 -9.10 -14.16
CA SER A 58 -0.22 -9.97 -14.53
C SER A 58 0.95 -9.20 -15.17
N ALA A 59 0.74 -7.94 -15.55
CA ALA A 59 1.84 -7.02 -15.82
C ALA A 59 2.54 -6.71 -14.49
N ASN A 60 3.87 -6.57 -14.51
CA ASN A 60 4.69 -6.32 -13.32
C ASN A 60 4.39 -4.99 -12.61
N GLU A 61 3.35 -4.28 -13.03
CA GLU A 61 2.94 -2.96 -12.62
C GLU A 61 1.54 -2.98 -11.99
N PRO A 62 1.37 -2.49 -10.74
CA PRO A 62 0.08 -2.48 -10.07
C PRO A 62 -0.89 -1.49 -10.71
N ARG A 63 -2.20 -1.79 -10.71
CA ARG A 63 -3.24 -0.81 -11.09
C ARG A 63 -3.77 0.04 -9.95
N LYS A 64 -3.54 -0.42 -8.71
CA LYS A 64 -3.95 0.21 -7.47
C LYS A 64 -2.85 0.07 -6.44
N VAL A 65 -2.58 1.14 -5.71
CA VAL A 65 -1.51 1.20 -4.70
C VAL A 65 -1.99 1.92 -3.46
N LEU A 66 -1.30 1.64 -2.36
CA LEU A 66 -1.42 2.34 -1.11
C LEU A 66 -0.17 3.20 -0.92
N VAL A 67 -0.34 4.52 -0.80
CA VAL A 67 0.75 5.43 -0.46
C VAL A 67 0.69 5.72 1.03
N ARG A 68 1.77 5.39 1.72
CA ARG A 68 1.94 5.64 3.15
C ARG A 68 2.93 6.77 3.35
N ILE A 69 2.50 7.80 4.08
CA ILE A 69 3.36 8.89 4.54
C ILE A 69 3.57 8.72 6.05
N PHE A 70 4.82 8.68 6.47
CA PHE A 70 5.19 8.60 7.89
C PHE A 70 4.95 9.95 8.57
N GLY A 71 4.31 9.93 9.74
CA GLY A 71 4.19 11.11 10.60
C GLY A 71 5.55 11.53 11.19
N GLN A 72 5.64 12.78 11.66
CA GLN A 72 6.84 13.26 12.35
C GLN A 72 6.91 12.69 13.78
N SER A 73 7.71 11.63 13.98
CA SER A 73 8.09 11.19 15.33
C SER A 73 9.11 12.18 15.91
N HIS A 74 8.83 12.68 17.11
CA HIS A 74 9.59 13.74 17.76
C HIS A 74 10.88 13.20 18.41
N SER A 75 12.00 13.17 17.67
CA SER A 75 13.39 13.27 18.18
C SER A 75 14.38 13.16 17.03
N ASN A 76 15.33 14.10 16.93
CA ASN A 76 16.03 14.38 15.68
C ASN A 76 17.12 13.35 15.26
N ASP A 77 17.49 12.39 16.11
CA ASP A 77 18.46 11.33 15.76
C ASP A 77 17.83 9.91 15.78
N ASP A 78 17.06 9.56 16.83
CA ASP A 78 16.37 8.25 16.91
C ASP A 78 15.31 8.06 15.80
N SER A 79 14.79 9.15 15.23
CA SER A 79 13.82 9.10 14.14
C SER A 79 14.41 8.59 12.83
N ILE A 80 15.70 8.79 12.55
CA ILE A 80 16.31 8.37 11.28
C ILE A 80 16.61 6.88 11.29
N GLU A 81 17.24 6.38 12.35
CA GLU A 81 17.55 4.95 12.49
C GLU A 81 16.29 4.09 12.52
N SER A 82 15.23 4.57 13.18
CA SER A 82 13.93 3.88 13.20
C SER A 82 13.28 3.81 11.81
N ILE A 83 13.31 4.89 11.02
CA ILE A 83 12.81 4.90 9.64
C ILE A 83 13.62 3.96 8.74
N LEU A 84 14.95 3.95 8.88
CA LEU A 84 15.82 3.04 8.11
C LEU A 84 15.54 1.58 8.47
N THR A 85 15.44 1.28 9.77
CA THR A 85 15.13 -0.05 10.28
C THR A 85 13.75 -0.51 9.80
N GLU A 86 12.72 0.35 9.86
CA GLU A 86 11.38 0.06 9.33
C GLU A 86 11.44 -0.23 7.83
N SER A 87 12.21 0.54 7.07
CA SER A 87 12.36 0.36 5.62
C SER A 87 13.01 -0.98 5.28
N VAL A 88 14.04 -1.39 6.02
CA VAL A 88 14.70 -2.69 5.84
C VAL A 88 13.74 -3.83 6.21
N ILE A 89 13.06 -3.74 7.35
CA ILE A 89 12.09 -4.75 7.79
C ILE A 89 10.98 -4.91 6.74
N PHE A 90 10.40 -3.80 6.28
CA PHE A 90 9.32 -3.84 5.29
C PHE A 90 9.80 -4.48 3.99
N THR A 91 10.98 -4.09 3.50
CA THR A 91 11.57 -4.66 2.28
C THR A 91 11.76 -6.17 2.43
N LEU A 92 12.33 -6.63 3.55
CA LEU A 92 12.56 -8.06 3.82
C LEU A 92 11.25 -8.88 3.89
N LEU A 93 10.21 -8.33 4.50
CA LEU A 93 8.88 -8.96 4.57
C LEU A 93 8.24 -9.04 3.19
N SER A 94 8.38 -7.98 2.40
CA SER A 94 7.85 -7.90 1.04
C SER A 94 8.48 -8.95 0.11
N GLU A 95 9.82 -9.02 0.09
CA GLU A 95 10.57 -9.99 -0.73
C GLU A 95 10.28 -11.45 -0.35
N ARG A 96 9.86 -11.70 0.90
CA ARG A 96 9.47 -13.04 1.38
C ARG A 96 7.99 -13.35 1.21
N GLY A 97 7.18 -12.41 0.70
CA GLY A 97 5.73 -12.56 0.61
C GLY A 97 5.03 -12.63 1.98
N LEU A 98 5.65 -12.08 3.03
CA LEU A 98 5.12 -12.02 4.40
C LEU A 98 4.40 -10.70 4.69
N GLY A 99 4.30 -9.82 3.71
CA GLY A 99 3.59 -8.54 3.78
C GLY A 99 3.21 -8.03 2.39
N PRO A 100 2.62 -6.83 2.30
CA PRO A 100 2.31 -6.19 1.03
C PRO A 100 3.56 -6.04 0.15
N ARG A 101 3.40 -6.14 -1.18
CA ARG A 101 4.50 -5.82 -2.11
C ARG A 101 4.95 -4.35 -1.96
N LEU A 102 6.26 -4.12 -2.02
CA LEU A 102 6.88 -2.80 -2.00
C LEU A 102 7.12 -2.34 -3.43
N TYR A 103 6.54 -1.21 -3.82
CA TYR A 103 6.73 -0.65 -5.16
C TYR A 103 7.70 0.53 -5.20
N GLY A 104 7.91 1.22 -4.07
CA GLY A 104 8.88 2.30 -4.00
C GLY A 104 9.01 2.91 -2.62
N ILE A 105 10.20 3.43 -2.32
CA ILE A 105 10.52 4.18 -1.10
C ILE A 105 10.91 5.60 -1.51
N PHE A 106 10.31 6.59 -0.85
CA PHE A 106 10.61 8.00 -1.07
C PHE A 106 10.84 8.72 0.26
N GLN A 107 11.33 9.95 0.21
CA GLN A 107 11.55 10.73 1.44
C GLN A 107 10.23 10.94 2.19
N GLY A 108 10.13 10.34 3.38
CA GLY A 108 8.96 10.44 4.26
C GLY A 108 7.84 9.45 3.96
N GLY A 109 8.06 8.41 3.14
CA GLY A 109 7.01 7.43 2.89
C GLY A 109 7.39 6.29 1.94
N ARG A 110 6.39 5.48 1.60
CA ARG A 110 6.51 4.36 0.66
C ARG A 110 5.22 4.13 -0.14
N ILE A 111 5.36 3.43 -1.25
CA ILE A 111 4.27 2.92 -2.08
C ILE A 111 4.22 1.40 -1.89
N GLU A 112 3.09 0.91 -1.41
CA GLU A 112 2.86 -0.50 -1.09
C GLU A 112 1.64 -1.04 -1.85
N GLU A 113 1.53 -2.37 -1.92
CA GLU A 113 0.37 -3.06 -2.43
C GLU A 113 -0.90 -2.70 -1.65
N PHE A 114 -1.96 -2.43 -2.40
CA PHE A 114 -3.28 -2.26 -1.82
C PHE A 114 -4.02 -3.60 -1.75
N ILE A 115 -4.20 -4.11 -0.53
CA ILE A 115 -4.93 -5.35 -0.28
C ILE A 115 -6.44 -5.07 -0.33
N ALA A 116 -7.06 -5.39 -1.47
CA ALA A 116 -8.47 -5.07 -1.73
C ALA A 116 -9.47 -5.94 -0.95
N ASN A 117 -9.10 -7.18 -0.64
CA ASN A 117 -10.00 -8.18 -0.01
C ASN A 117 -9.87 -8.21 1.52
N GLY A 118 -9.29 -7.16 2.13
CA GLY A 118 -9.07 -7.06 3.56
C GLY A 118 -9.81 -5.86 4.17
N ARG A 119 -10.25 -6.01 5.42
CA ARG A 119 -10.60 -4.89 6.29
C ARG A 119 -9.96 -5.08 7.64
N SER A 120 -9.73 -3.98 8.35
CA SER A 120 -9.35 -4.05 9.76
C SER A 120 -10.45 -4.76 10.55
N LEU A 121 -10.03 -5.63 11.48
CA LEU A 121 -10.93 -6.16 12.49
C LEU A 121 -11.35 -5.04 13.44
N MET A 122 -12.60 -5.08 13.86
CA MET A 122 -13.11 -4.25 14.94
C MET A 122 -12.69 -4.86 16.28
N THR A 123 -12.65 -4.03 17.32
CA THR A 123 -12.24 -4.47 18.67
C THR A 123 -13.08 -5.64 19.17
N GLU A 124 -14.36 -5.67 18.84
CA GLU A 124 -15.30 -6.73 19.25
C GLU A 124 -14.96 -8.08 18.59
N GLU A 125 -14.39 -8.06 17.39
CA GLU A 125 -14.03 -9.27 16.64
C GLU A 125 -12.78 -9.95 17.21
N LEU A 126 -11.96 -9.22 17.97
CA LEU A 126 -10.79 -9.78 18.64
C LEU A 126 -11.16 -10.76 19.77
N TYR A 127 -12.41 -10.72 20.24
CA TYR A 127 -12.93 -11.65 21.26
C TYR A 127 -13.50 -12.95 20.66
N ASP A 128 -13.65 -13.04 19.34
CA ASP A 128 -14.08 -14.28 18.70
C ASP A 128 -12.98 -15.33 18.84
N ALA A 129 -13.33 -16.51 19.39
CA ALA A 129 -12.35 -17.53 19.71
C ALA A 129 -11.63 -18.08 18.46
N ASN A 130 -12.31 -18.15 17.31
CA ASN A 130 -11.71 -18.64 16.08
C ASN A 130 -10.73 -17.61 15.50
N LEU A 131 -11.14 -16.34 15.44
CA LEU A 131 -10.26 -15.25 15.00
C LEU A 131 -9.05 -15.09 15.94
N SER A 132 -9.25 -15.22 17.25
CA SER A 132 -8.18 -15.11 18.25
C SER A 132 -7.10 -16.17 18.05
N VAL A 133 -7.47 -17.41 17.74
CA VAL A 133 -6.51 -18.49 17.40
C VAL A 133 -5.72 -18.15 16.13
N GLN A 134 -6.40 -17.69 15.07
CA GLN A 134 -5.72 -17.30 13.83
C GLN A 134 -4.74 -16.13 14.05
N ILE A 135 -5.11 -15.15 14.88
CA ILE A 135 -4.22 -14.05 15.27
C ILE A 135 -3.00 -14.59 16.02
N ALA A 136 -3.20 -15.49 17.00
CA ALA A 136 -2.11 -16.08 17.78
C ALA A 136 -1.12 -16.86 16.90
N GLU A 137 -1.60 -17.62 15.93
CA GLU A 137 -0.76 -18.33 14.95
C GLU A 137 0.09 -17.35 14.12
N LYS A 138 -0.48 -16.22 13.71
CA LYS A 138 0.25 -15.19 12.95
C LYS A 138 1.27 -14.43 13.79
N VAL A 139 1.05 -14.29 15.10
CA VAL A 139 1.99 -13.63 16.03
C VAL A 139 3.14 -14.56 16.43
N ALA A 140 2.91 -15.87 16.47
CA ALA A 140 3.92 -16.86 16.85
C ALA A 140 4.90 -17.23 15.72
N ALA A 141 4.53 -16.92 14.47
CA ALA A 141 5.30 -17.20 13.25
C ALA A 141 6.46 -16.22 13.04
#